data_AF-A0A6G3DHT7-F1
#
_entry.id   AF-A0A6G3DHT7-F1
#
_cell.length_a   1.000
_cell.length_b   1.000
_cell.length_c   1.000
_cell.angle_alpha   90.00
_cell.angle_beta   90.00
_cell.angle_gamma   90.00
#
_symmetry.space_group_name_H-M   'P 1'
#
loop_
_entity.id
_entity.type
_entity.pdbx_description
1 polymer ?
#
loop_
_entity_poly.entity_id
_entity_poly.type
_entity_poly.pdbx_seq_one_letter_code
_entity_poly.pdbx_strand_id
1 'polypeptide(L)'
;CTPTGLVPTVAGRAFLRDAEIAVNAARRARATARAGSEELAGELVVAVQMGLGTRQLPGALSALRRRFPRLEVTVFEEPNPTELERLARGGVLDLAIMAGPCDEGLYDGHHLGDEEFVVVLAAGHPQLAADRVALRDLEREPWVRFDPASALDGVLVEVLRENGLAPTTVARVSQTATAVRWAAHGLGVTFVPASAVPPGHEHLVRPVSPAVSQPVVAAVRPGAGPAETALLEFLRQETWYRFAQSWVAPPSTASSAPVV
;
A
#
# COMPACT_ATOMS: atom_id res chain seq x y z
N CYS A 1 -11.88 -38.32 3.94
CA CYS A 1 -11.01 -37.17 4.23
C CYS A 1 -9.59 -37.66 4.41
N THR A 2 -8.68 -37.37 3.47
CA THR A 2 -7.25 -37.65 3.66
C THR A 2 -6.59 -36.56 4.50
N PRO A 3 -5.51 -36.85 5.24
CA PRO A 3 -4.87 -35.91 6.17
C PRO A 3 -4.13 -34.75 5.48
N THR A 4 -3.89 -34.87 4.18
CA THR A 4 -3.33 -33.85 3.30
C THR A 4 -4.47 -33.24 2.49
N GLY A 5 -4.74 -31.95 2.68
CA GLY A 5 -5.84 -31.24 2.02
C GLY A 5 -5.92 -31.47 0.50
N LEU A 6 -7.10 -31.21 -0.08
CA LEU A 6 -7.31 -31.38 -1.51
C LEU A 6 -6.59 -30.26 -2.28
N VAL A 7 -5.59 -30.63 -3.07
CA VAL A 7 -4.90 -29.71 -3.99
C VAL A 7 -5.61 -29.77 -5.36
N PRO A 8 -6.07 -28.65 -5.92
CA PRO A 8 -6.73 -28.66 -7.22
C PRO A 8 -5.78 -29.18 -8.32
N THR A 9 -6.31 -29.98 -9.24
CA THR A 9 -5.56 -30.41 -10.44
C THR A 9 -5.26 -29.20 -11.35
N VAL A 10 -4.44 -29.36 -12.39
CA VAL A 10 -4.22 -28.29 -13.40
C VAL A 10 -5.55 -27.81 -13.99
N ALA A 11 -6.42 -28.75 -14.38
CA ALA A 11 -7.77 -28.45 -14.84
C ALA A 11 -8.64 -27.85 -13.73
N GLY A 12 -8.49 -28.30 -12.48
CA GLY A 12 -9.19 -27.76 -11.31
C GLY A 12 -8.81 -26.31 -11.01
N ARG A 13 -7.54 -25.92 -11.18
CA ARG A 13 -7.09 -24.52 -11.03
C ARG A 13 -7.65 -23.63 -12.14
N ALA A 14 -7.67 -24.13 -13.38
CA ALA A 14 -8.28 -23.42 -14.50
C ALA A 14 -9.80 -23.24 -14.30
N PHE A 15 -10.50 -24.30 -13.89
CA PHE A 15 -11.93 -24.25 -13.60
C PHE A 15 -12.28 -23.38 -12.40
N LEU A 16 -11.51 -23.46 -11.31
CA LEU A 16 -11.71 -22.62 -10.12
C LEU A 16 -11.69 -21.14 -10.49
N ARG A 17 -10.75 -20.75 -11.37
CA ARG A 17 -10.68 -19.41 -11.92
C ARG A 17 -12.00 -19.00 -12.56
N ASP A 18 -12.47 -19.72 -13.58
CA ASP A 18 -13.70 -19.37 -14.30
C ASP A 18 -14.95 -19.40 -13.39
N ALA A 19 -14.97 -20.32 -12.42
CA ALA A 19 -16.03 -20.41 -11.43
C ALA A 19 -16.08 -19.18 -10.49
N GLU A 20 -14.94 -18.68 -10.03
CA GLU A 20 -14.85 -17.45 -9.23
C GLU A 20 -15.37 -16.24 -10.02
N ILE A 21 -14.99 -16.11 -11.30
CA ILE A 21 -15.47 -15.06 -12.20
C ILE A 21 -17.00 -15.12 -12.32
N ALA A 22 -17.55 -16.31 -12.62
CA ALA A 22 -18.98 -16.48 -12.83
C ALA A 22 -19.79 -16.21 -11.55
N VAL A 23 -19.33 -16.69 -10.40
CA VAL A 23 -19.97 -16.45 -9.10
C VAL A 23 -19.94 -14.97 -8.75
N ASN A 24 -18.80 -14.30 -8.93
CA ASN A 24 -18.68 -12.86 -8.66
C ASN A 24 -19.56 -12.04 -9.61
N ALA A 25 -19.62 -12.39 -10.89
CA ALA A 25 -20.53 -11.75 -11.85
C ALA A 25 -22.00 -11.92 -11.45
N ALA A 26 -22.41 -13.10 -10.98
CA ALA A 26 -23.77 -13.34 -10.51
C ALA A 26 -24.09 -12.57 -9.21
N ARG A 27 -23.14 -12.47 -8.27
CA ARG A 27 -23.29 -11.64 -7.06
C ARG A 27 -23.49 -10.17 -7.43
N ARG A 28 -22.68 -9.64 -8.33
CA ARG A 28 -22.79 -8.27 -8.83
C ARG A 28 -24.14 -8.00 -9.50
N ALA A 29 -24.57 -8.86 -10.41
CA ALA A 29 -25.86 -8.71 -11.08
C ALA A 29 -27.03 -8.62 -10.06
N ARG A 30 -26.97 -9.40 -8.98
CA ARG A 30 -27.95 -9.34 -7.89
C ARG A 30 -27.85 -8.05 -7.07
N ALA A 31 -26.64 -7.54 -6.82
CA ALA A 31 -26.44 -6.26 -6.13
C ALA A 31 -26.95 -5.08 -6.96
N THR A 32 -26.61 -5.03 -8.26
CA THR A 32 -27.12 -4.03 -9.21
C THR A 32 -28.64 -4.04 -9.30
N ALA A 33 -29.27 -5.24 -9.37
CA ALA A 33 -30.73 -5.36 -9.39
C ALA A 33 -31.41 -4.85 -8.11
N ARG A 34 -30.70 -4.79 -6.98
CA ARG A 34 -31.21 -4.29 -5.68
C ARG A 34 -30.90 -2.82 -5.44
N ALA A 35 -30.02 -2.22 -6.25
CA ALA A 35 -29.56 -0.83 -6.12
C ALA A 35 -30.63 0.24 -6.47
N GLY A 36 -31.86 -0.16 -6.81
CA GLY A 36 -32.99 0.75 -6.97
C GLY A 36 -33.56 1.33 -5.66
N SER A 37 -32.91 1.09 -4.52
CA SER A 37 -33.25 1.65 -3.21
C SER A 37 -32.04 2.43 -2.67
N GLU A 38 -32.26 3.48 -1.86
CA GLU A 38 -31.25 4.39 -1.25
C GLU A 38 -30.26 3.69 -0.29
N GLU A 39 -30.01 2.41 -0.49
CA GLU A 39 -29.72 1.43 0.54
C GLU A 39 -28.80 0.35 -0.05
N LEU A 40 -27.64 0.79 -0.56
CA LEU A 40 -26.60 -0.07 -1.14
C LEU A 40 -26.29 -1.27 -0.23
N ALA A 41 -26.35 -2.46 -0.82
CA ALA A 41 -26.13 -3.73 -0.14
C ALA A 41 -25.46 -4.73 -1.09
N GLY A 42 -24.68 -5.66 -0.55
CA GLY A 42 -23.89 -6.61 -1.32
C GLY A 42 -22.46 -6.69 -0.79
N GLU A 43 -21.55 -7.15 -1.65
CA GLU A 43 -20.13 -7.30 -1.35
C GLU A 43 -19.32 -6.46 -2.35
N LEU A 44 -18.31 -5.76 -1.84
CA LEU A 44 -17.31 -5.02 -2.61
C LEU A 44 -15.93 -5.63 -2.34
N VAL A 45 -15.26 -6.14 -3.38
CA VAL A 45 -13.93 -6.74 -3.27
C VAL A 45 -12.87 -5.72 -3.67
N VAL A 46 -12.01 -5.36 -2.72
CA VAL A 46 -10.94 -4.37 -2.87
C VAL A 46 -9.59 -5.04 -2.69
N ALA A 47 -8.70 -4.87 -3.68
CA ALA A 47 -7.29 -5.20 -3.50
C ALA A 47 -6.46 -3.93 -3.30
N VAL A 48 -5.42 -4.05 -2.47
CA VAL A 48 -4.50 -2.94 -2.19
C VAL A 48 -3.09 -3.44 -2.44
N GLN A 49 -2.33 -2.71 -3.25
CA GLN A 49 -0.91 -2.99 -3.40
C GLN A 49 -0.20 -2.79 -2.06
N MET A 50 0.68 -3.73 -1.71
CA MET A 50 1.36 -3.74 -0.42
C MET A 50 1.94 -2.37 -0.01
N GLY A 51 1.54 -1.93 1.19
CA GLY A 51 1.99 -0.67 1.79
C GLY A 51 1.26 0.60 1.36
N LEU A 52 0.37 0.56 0.36
CA LEU A 52 -0.43 1.73 -0.02
C LEU A 52 -1.73 1.83 0.79
N GLY A 53 -2.26 3.04 0.93
CA GLY A 53 -3.60 3.28 1.49
C GLY A 53 -3.76 2.86 2.96
N THR A 54 -2.68 2.49 3.65
CA THR A 54 -2.69 1.97 5.03
C THR A 54 -3.28 2.96 6.04
N ARG A 55 -3.21 4.27 5.77
CA ARG A 55 -3.84 5.32 6.59
C ARG A 55 -5.19 5.77 6.05
N GLN A 56 -5.32 5.87 4.72
CA GLN A 56 -6.47 6.47 4.06
C GLN A 56 -7.65 5.51 3.95
N LEU A 57 -7.40 4.25 3.58
CA LEU A 57 -8.46 3.27 3.35
C LEU A 57 -9.33 3.03 4.60
N PRO A 58 -8.79 2.89 5.82
CA PRO A 58 -9.62 2.76 7.03
C PRO A 58 -10.61 3.91 7.23
N GLY A 59 -10.19 5.16 6.96
CA GLY A 59 -11.06 6.34 7.04
C GLY A 59 -12.20 6.28 6.03
N ALA A 60 -11.87 5.99 4.77
CA ALA A 60 -12.83 5.86 3.69
C ALA A 60 -13.84 4.74 3.94
N LEU A 61 -13.37 3.56 4.40
CA LEU A 61 -14.24 2.42 4.73
C LEU A 61 -15.15 2.71 5.92
N SER A 62 -14.65 3.45 6.93
CA SER A 62 -15.48 3.88 8.07
C SER A 62 -16.61 4.80 7.61
N ALA A 63 -16.33 5.76 6.72
CA ALA A 63 -17.34 6.64 6.15
C ALA A 63 -18.34 5.88 5.28
N LEU A 64 -17.86 4.98 4.42
CA LEU A 64 -18.69 4.11 3.58
C LEU A 64 -19.63 3.25 4.43
N ARG A 65 -19.14 2.62 5.50
CA ARG A 65 -19.95 1.77 6.40
C ARG A 65 -21.02 2.54 7.16
N ARG A 66 -20.75 3.81 7.54
CA ARG A 66 -21.76 4.69 8.15
C ARG A 66 -22.87 5.01 7.16
N ARG A 67 -22.53 5.25 5.89
CA ARG A 67 -23.51 5.62 4.86
C ARG A 67 -24.29 4.41 4.33
N PHE A 68 -23.63 3.26 4.18
CA PHE A 68 -24.17 2.03 3.59
C PHE A 68 -23.90 0.83 4.51
N PRO A 69 -24.67 0.71 5.61
CA PRO A 69 -24.39 -0.29 6.65
C PRO A 69 -24.62 -1.75 6.23
N ARG A 70 -25.20 -1.99 5.05
CA ARG A 70 -25.45 -3.33 4.49
C ARG A 70 -24.49 -3.70 3.37
N LEU A 71 -23.52 -2.84 3.06
CA LEU A 71 -22.43 -3.15 2.15
C LEU A 71 -21.31 -3.83 2.95
N GLU A 72 -20.98 -5.05 2.56
CA GLU A 72 -19.80 -5.78 3.02
C GLU A 72 -18.62 -5.42 2.13
N VAL A 73 -17.45 -5.21 2.74
CA VAL A 73 -16.22 -4.90 1.98
C VAL A 73 -15.16 -5.92 2.37
N THR A 74 -14.70 -6.67 1.37
CA THR A 74 -13.57 -7.59 1.50
C THR A 74 -12.33 -6.87 1.01
N VAL A 75 -11.35 -6.68 1.89
CA VAL A 75 -10.07 -6.05 1.54
C VAL A 75 -8.96 -7.07 1.70
N PHE A 76 -8.07 -7.16 0.71
CA PHE A 76 -6.83 -7.90 0.84
C PHE A 76 -5.66 -7.13 0.25
N GLU A 77 -4.47 -7.43 0.75
CA GLU A 77 -3.22 -6.87 0.27
C GLU A 77 -2.60 -7.82 -0.74
N GLU A 78 -2.16 -7.28 -1.89
CA GLU A 78 -1.45 -8.04 -2.92
C GLU A 78 -0.08 -7.39 -3.18
N PRO A 79 1.03 -8.03 -2.78
CA PRO A 79 2.36 -7.49 -3.01
C PRO A 79 2.84 -7.61 -4.47
N ASN A 80 2.36 -8.60 -5.22
CA ASN A 80 2.85 -8.90 -6.57
C ASN A 80 1.97 -8.19 -7.63
N PRO A 81 2.54 -7.25 -8.41
CA PRO A 81 1.77 -6.49 -9.39
C PRO A 81 1.19 -7.37 -10.50
N THR A 82 1.87 -8.45 -10.91
CA THR A 82 1.36 -9.40 -11.90
C THR A 82 0.16 -10.18 -11.38
N GLU A 83 0.14 -10.51 -10.10
CA GLU A 83 -1.00 -11.21 -9.48
C GLU A 83 -2.18 -10.26 -9.29
N LEU A 84 -1.91 -9.01 -8.89
CA LEU A 84 -2.93 -7.96 -8.80
C LEU A 84 -3.62 -7.77 -10.16
N GLU A 85 -2.83 -7.63 -11.23
CA GLU A 85 -3.29 -7.52 -12.61
C GLU A 85 -4.07 -8.77 -13.07
N ARG A 86 -3.64 -9.97 -12.65
CA ARG A 86 -4.33 -11.24 -12.92
C ARG A 86 -5.73 -11.27 -12.31
N LEU A 87 -5.86 -10.87 -11.04
CA LEU A 87 -7.12 -10.77 -10.33
C LEU A 87 -8.03 -9.71 -10.95
N ALA A 88 -7.42 -8.61 -11.37
CA ALA A 88 -8.07 -7.52 -12.08
C ALA A 88 -8.72 -8.00 -13.39
N ARG A 89 -7.93 -8.64 -14.27
CA ARG A 89 -8.42 -9.20 -15.54
C ARG A 89 -9.47 -10.29 -15.35
N GLY A 90 -9.40 -11.03 -14.25
CA GLY A 90 -10.41 -12.01 -13.88
C GLY A 90 -11.74 -11.38 -13.45
N GLY A 91 -11.82 -10.07 -13.24
CA GLY A 91 -13.03 -9.44 -12.69
C GLY A 91 -13.34 -9.91 -11.27
N VAL A 92 -12.31 -10.32 -10.52
CA VAL A 92 -12.39 -10.66 -9.09
C VAL A 92 -12.45 -9.37 -8.25
N LEU A 93 -11.75 -8.33 -8.72
CA LEU A 93 -11.65 -7.04 -8.04
C LEU A 93 -12.70 -6.07 -8.57
N ASP A 94 -13.36 -5.36 -7.66
CA ASP A 94 -14.25 -4.25 -8.00
C ASP A 94 -13.49 -2.92 -7.99
N LEU A 95 -12.53 -2.77 -7.08
CA LEU A 95 -11.61 -1.64 -7.00
C LEU A 95 -10.20 -2.13 -6.60
N ALA A 96 -9.16 -1.52 -7.16
CA ALA A 96 -7.79 -1.72 -6.70
C ALA A 96 -7.13 -0.38 -6.32
N ILE A 97 -6.38 -0.34 -5.22
CA ILE A 97 -5.50 0.78 -4.88
C ILE A 97 -4.07 0.37 -5.22
N MET A 98 -3.45 1.05 -6.17
CA MET A 98 -2.15 0.66 -6.72
C MET A 98 -1.29 1.87 -7.07
N ALA A 99 -0.01 1.62 -7.30
CA ALA A 99 0.87 2.61 -7.90
C ALA A 99 0.43 2.86 -9.36
N GLY A 100 0.41 4.13 -9.76
CA GLY A 100 0.15 4.52 -11.14
C GLY A 100 1.42 4.49 -12.01
N PRO A 101 1.28 4.54 -13.34
CA PRO A 101 0.02 4.60 -14.08
C PRO A 101 -0.71 3.24 -14.11
N CYS A 102 -2.01 3.27 -14.41
CA CYS A 102 -2.81 2.06 -14.64
C CYS A 102 -2.89 1.76 -16.15
N ASP A 103 -2.87 0.48 -16.53
CA ASP A 103 -3.01 0.07 -17.93
C ASP A 103 -4.38 0.47 -18.50
N GLU A 104 -4.36 1.19 -19.62
CA GLU A 104 -5.57 1.63 -20.31
C GLU A 104 -6.41 0.44 -20.78
N GLY A 105 -7.72 0.50 -20.55
CA GLY A 105 -8.70 -0.48 -21.04
C GLY A 105 -9.05 -1.62 -20.08
N LEU A 106 -8.25 -1.86 -19.02
CA LEU A 106 -8.63 -2.81 -17.96
C LEU A 106 -9.39 -2.11 -16.83
N TYR A 107 -8.94 -0.91 -16.47
CA TYR A 107 -9.50 -0.09 -15.39
C TYR A 107 -9.48 1.38 -15.80
N ASP A 108 -10.44 2.13 -15.26
CA ASP A 108 -10.40 3.59 -15.22
C ASP A 108 -9.56 3.99 -14.00
N GLY A 109 -8.36 4.51 -14.26
CA GLY A 109 -7.44 4.98 -13.24
C GLY A 109 -7.84 6.36 -12.71
N HIS A 110 -8.11 6.46 -11.41
CA HIS A 110 -8.36 7.72 -10.72
C HIS A 110 -7.23 8.06 -9.76
N HIS A 111 -6.50 9.13 -10.06
CA HIS A 111 -5.47 9.65 -9.16
C HIS A 111 -6.09 10.05 -7.81
N LEU A 112 -5.51 9.55 -6.72
CA LEU A 112 -5.89 9.87 -5.35
C LEU A 112 -4.92 10.86 -4.70
N GLY A 113 -3.63 10.75 -5.05
CA GLY A 113 -2.54 11.59 -4.58
C GLY A 113 -1.21 10.85 -4.72
N ASP A 114 -0.16 11.36 -4.10
CA ASP A 114 1.18 10.79 -4.18
C ASP A 114 1.60 10.13 -2.86
N GLU A 115 2.28 8.99 -2.97
CA GLU A 115 2.93 8.32 -1.84
C GLU A 115 4.43 8.58 -1.87
N GLU A 116 4.96 9.20 -0.82
CA GLU A 116 6.40 9.39 -0.62
C GLU A 116 7.00 8.19 0.10
N PHE A 117 8.21 7.79 -0.28
CA PHE A 117 8.95 6.75 0.40
C PHE A 117 9.97 7.29 1.38
N VAL A 118 10.19 6.52 2.43
CA VAL A 118 11.03 6.87 3.56
C VAL A 118 11.92 5.68 3.93
N VAL A 119 13.02 5.98 4.60
CA VAL A 119 13.85 4.97 5.27
C VAL A 119 13.55 4.94 6.76
N VAL A 120 13.51 3.74 7.31
CA VAL A 120 13.45 3.50 8.75
C VAL A 120 14.85 3.11 9.23
N LEU A 121 15.29 3.79 10.28
CA LEU A 121 16.60 3.63 10.88
C LEU A 121 16.45 3.11 12.32
N ALA A 122 17.52 2.54 12.87
CA ALA A 122 17.55 2.18 14.28
C ALA A 122 17.64 3.42 15.17
N ALA A 123 17.18 3.31 16.42
CA ALA A 123 17.37 4.37 17.41
C ALA A 123 18.85 4.72 17.57
N GLY A 124 19.18 6.01 17.58
CA GLY A 124 20.57 6.49 17.69
C GLY A 124 21.37 6.46 16.39
N HIS A 125 20.77 6.06 15.27
CA HIS A 125 21.44 6.11 13.97
C HIS A 125 21.79 7.57 13.59
N PRO A 126 23.03 7.88 13.16
CA PRO A 126 23.47 9.26 12.89
C PRO A 126 22.59 10.03 11.91
N GLN A 127 22.08 9.32 10.89
CA GLN A 127 21.20 9.90 9.87
C GLN A 127 19.83 10.36 10.39
N LEU A 128 19.45 10.03 11.63
CA LEU A 128 18.27 10.61 12.27
C LEU A 128 18.46 12.11 12.60
N ALA A 129 19.69 12.61 12.65
CA ALA A 129 19.92 14.04 12.86
C ALA A 129 19.61 14.89 11.61
N ALA A 130 19.51 14.28 10.43
CA ALA A 130 19.21 14.97 9.18
C ALA A 130 17.71 15.04 8.91
N ASP A 131 17.28 16.08 8.19
CA ASP A 131 15.90 16.21 7.70
C ASP A 131 15.58 15.22 6.57
N ARG A 132 16.61 14.87 5.79
CA ARG A 132 16.58 13.86 4.72
C ARG A 132 17.86 13.05 4.71
N VAL A 133 17.76 11.80 4.29
CA VAL A 133 18.90 10.87 4.22
C VAL A 133 19.31 10.70 2.77
N ALA A 134 20.55 11.05 2.44
CA ALA A 134 21.08 10.75 1.11
C ALA A 134 21.23 9.22 0.97
N LEU A 135 20.70 8.64 -0.12
CA LEU A 135 20.74 7.18 -0.32
C LEU A 135 22.16 6.62 -0.29
N ARG A 136 23.13 7.39 -0.82
CA ARG A 136 24.56 7.05 -0.79
C ARG A 136 25.11 6.87 0.63
N ASP A 137 24.54 7.56 1.61
CA ASP A 137 25.02 7.45 2.99
C ASP A 137 24.57 6.14 3.64
N LEU A 138 23.67 5.38 2.98
CA LEU A 138 23.19 4.06 3.39
C LEU A 138 23.88 2.92 2.61
N GLU A 139 24.92 3.21 1.81
CA GLU A 139 25.61 2.22 0.97
C GLU A 139 26.15 1.03 1.79
N ARG A 140 26.63 1.32 3.01
CA ARG A 140 27.23 0.32 3.91
C ARG A 140 26.23 -0.31 4.88
N GLU A 141 24.99 0.18 4.91
CA GLU A 141 23.98 -0.36 5.79
C GLU A 141 23.47 -1.71 5.25
N PRO A 142 23.18 -2.69 6.12
CA PRO A 142 22.42 -3.87 5.73
C PRO A 142 20.94 -3.51 5.54
N TRP A 143 20.28 -4.15 4.57
CA TRP A 143 18.88 -3.85 4.23
C TRP A 143 17.95 -5.01 4.56
N VAL A 144 16.87 -4.68 5.27
CA VAL A 144 15.68 -5.53 5.38
C VAL A 144 14.83 -5.24 4.14
N ARG A 145 14.69 -6.23 3.27
CA ARG A 145 14.02 -6.10 1.97
C ARG A 145 12.73 -6.89 1.91
N PHE A 146 12.02 -6.77 0.80
CA PHE A 146 10.78 -7.51 0.55
C PHE A 146 11.03 -8.67 -0.40
N ASP A 147 9.98 -9.43 -0.68
CA ASP A 147 10.02 -10.46 -1.70
C ASP A 147 10.40 -9.83 -3.07
N PRO A 148 11.34 -10.42 -3.85
CA PRO A 148 11.76 -9.85 -5.13
C PRO A 148 10.65 -9.70 -6.17
N ALA A 149 9.55 -10.46 -6.05
CA ALA A 149 8.39 -10.33 -6.92
C ALA A 149 7.42 -9.22 -6.45
N SER A 150 7.66 -8.60 -5.29
CA SER A 150 6.81 -7.52 -4.80
C SER A 150 7.10 -6.21 -5.52
N ALA A 151 6.05 -5.42 -5.75
CA ALA A 151 6.17 -4.07 -6.31
C ALA A 151 7.11 -3.19 -5.45
N LEU A 152 7.03 -3.34 -4.13
CA LEU A 152 7.85 -2.57 -3.18
C LEU A 152 9.35 -2.87 -3.32
N ASP A 153 9.76 -4.13 -3.46
CA ASP A 153 11.17 -4.46 -3.71
C ASP A 153 11.60 -3.97 -5.10
N GLY A 154 10.71 -4.03 -6.09
CA GLY A 154 10.94 -3.46 -7.43
C GLY A 154 11.29 -1.97 -7.39
N VAL A 155 10.53 -1.16 -6.63
CA VAL A 155 10.85 0.27 -6.44
C VAL A 155 12.23 0.44 -5.80
N LEU A 156 12.53 -0.31 -4.75
CA LEU A 156 13.83 -0.20 -4.07
C LEU A 156 15.00 -0.60 -4.99
N VAL A 157 14.85 -1.68 -5.77
CA VAL A 157 15.87 -2.11 -6.74
C VAL A 157 16.18 -1.01 -7.72
N GLU A 158 15.16 -0.37 -8.27
CA GLU A 158 15.33 0.70 -9.24
C GLU A 158 16.02 1.91 -8.61
N VAL A 159 15.55 2.34 -7.44
CA VAL A 159 16.17 3.44 -6.67
C VAL A 159 17.64 3.16 -6.37
N LEU A 160 17.99 1.96 -5.92
CA LEU A 160 19.38 1.59 -5.66
C LEU A 160 20.22 1.59 -6.94
N ARG A 161 19.68 1.02 -8.02
CA ARG A 161 20.34 0.96 -9.33
C ARG A 161 20.63 2.35 -9.90
N GLU A 162 19.66 3.25 -9.87
CA GLU A 162 19.79 4.63 -10.36
C GLU A 162 20.83 5.45 -9.58
N ASN A 163 21.06 5.09 -8.31
CA ASN A 163 22.05 5.72 -7.45
C ASN A 163 23.39 4.96 -7.41
N GLY A 164 23.55 3.89 -8.20
CA GLY A 164 24.78 3.10 -8.25
C GLY A 164 25.09 2.30 -6.98
N LEU A 165 24.06 1.96 -6.19
CA LEU A 165 24.19 1.30 -4.90
C LEU A 165 23.89 -0.20 -4.99
N ALA A 166 24.67 -0.99 -4.27
CA ALA A 166 24.48 -2.45 -4.17
C ALA A 166 24.66 -2.94 -2.72
N PRO A 167 23.81 -2.49 -1.78
CA PRO A 167 23.97 -2.80 -0.37
C PRO A 167 23.61 -4.27 -0.06
N THR A 168 24.11 -4.75 1.08
CA THR A 168 23.85 -6.14 1.52
C THR A 168 22.40 -6.30 1.97
N THR A 169 21.75 -7.39 1.56
CA THR A 169 20.44 -7.78 2.11
C THR A 169 20.64 -8.67 3.32
N VAL A 170 20.20 -8.24 4.51
CA VAL A 170 20.30 -9.03 5.75
C VAL A 170 19.09 -9.93 5.97
N ALA A 171 17.92 -9.52 5.49
CA ALA A 171 16.69 -10.27 5.64
C ALA A 171 15.68 -9.92 4.55
N ARG A 172 14.72 -10.81 4.32
CA ARG A 172 13.52 -10.56 3.52
C ARG A 172 12.26 -10.83 4.33
N VAL A 173 11.27 -9.95 4.20
CA VAL A 173 9.98 -10.05 4.88
C VAL A 173 8.84 -9.79 3.90
N SER A 174 7.64 -10.25 4.24
CA SER A 174 6.42 -10.09 3.42
C SER A 174 5.47 -9.02 3.95
N GLN A 175 5.85 -8.28 4.99
CA GLN A 175 4.98 -7.29 5.65
C GLN A 175 5.78 -6.03 6.01
N THR A 176 5.24 -4.87 5.64
CA THR A 176 5.84 -3.55 5.92
C THR A 176 6.03 -3.30 7.41
N ALA A 177 5.02 -3.60 8.23
CA ALA A 177 5.10 -3.44 9.68
C ALA A 177 6.24 -4.27 10.31
N THR A 178 6.49 -5.47 9.79
CA THR A 178 7.59 -6.34 10.24
C THR A 178 8.94 -5.74 9.83
N ALA A 179 9.07 -5.27 8.59
CA ALA A 179 10.28 -4.59 8.12
C ALA A 179 10.63 -3.38 9.00
N VAL A 180 9.64 -2.54 9.29
CA VAL A 180 9.79 -1.34 10.13
C VAL A 180 10.28 -1.72 11.53
N ARG A 181 9.66 -2.72 12.17
CA ARG A 181 10.06 -3.18 13.51
C ARG A 181 11.48 -3.75 13.52
N TRP A 182 11.86 -4.52 12.51
CA TRP A 182 13.20 -5.11 12.44
C TRP A 182 14.28 -4.05 12.22
N ALA A 183 14.00 -3.05 11.38
CA ALA A 183 14.89 -1.91 11.21
C ALA A 183 15.01 -1.08 12.49
N ALA A 184 13.89 -0.81 13.17
CA ALA A 184 13.88 -0.12 14.45
C ALA A 184 14.71 -0.85 15.53
N HIS A 185 14.77 -2.19 15.47
CA HIS A 185 15.59 -3.03 16.34
C HIS A 185 17.06 -3.15 15.90
N GLY A 186 17.48 -2.47 14.84
CA GLY A 186 18.88 -2.43 14.42
C GLY A 186 19.36 -3.63 13.59
N LEU A 187 18.46 -4.43 13.04
CA LEU A 187 18.84 -5.49 12.10
C LEU A 187 19.45 -4.91 10.81
N GLY A 188 18.99 -3.73 10.41
CA GLY A 188 19.41 -2.98 9.24
C GLY A 188 18.46 -1.81 8.99
N VAL A 189 18.49 -1.25 7.77
CA VAL A 189 17.54 -0.22 7.33
C VAL A 189 16.45 -0.85 6.44
N THR A 190 15.28 -0.22 6.37
CA THR A 190 14.24 -0.60 5.40
C THR A 190 13.68 0.63 4.70
N PHE A 191 13.20 0.44 3.47
CA PHE A 191 12.55 1.47 2.67
C PHE A 191 11.09 1.11 2.44
N VAL A 192 10.19 2.00 2.83
CA VAL A 192 8.75 1.74 2.84
C VAL A 192 7.98 3.00 2.41
N PRO A 193 6.73 2.83 1.94
CA PRO A 193 5.78 3.95 1.85
C PRO A 193 5.67 4.65 3.21
N ALA A 194 5.66 5.98 3.21
CA ALA A 194 5.52 6.77 4.42
C ALA A 194 4.22 6.43 5.17
N SER A 195 3.14 6.14 4.45
CA SER A 195 1.86 5.72 5.04
C SER A 195 1.96 4.40 5.81
N ALA A 196 2.79 3.46 5.33
CA ALA A 196 2.95 2.12 5.89
C ALA A 196 3.71 2.07 7.23
N VAL A 197 4.29 3.19 7.67
CA VAL A 197 4.97 3.29 8.97
C VAL A 197 3.91 3.20 10.10
N PRO A 198 3.96 2.17 10.95
CA PRO A 198 3.02 2.03 12.07
C PRO A 198 3.19 3.14 13.11
N PRO A 199 2.13 3.47 13.85
CA PRO A 199 2.22 4.43 14.96
C PRO A 199 3.33 4.08 15.95
N GLY A 200 4.02 5.11 16.44
CA GLY A 200 5.11 5.01 17.41
C GLY A 200 6.49 4.81 16.79
N HIS A 201 6.61 4.69 15.46
CA HIS A 201 7.90 4.53 14.77
C HIS A 201 8.31 5.78 13.97
N GLU A 202 7.47 6.81 13.91
CA GLU A 202 7.65 8.00 13.07
C GLU A 202 8.96 8.75 13.38
N HIS A 203 9.40 8.72 14.64
CA HIS A 203 10.65 9.35 15.08
C HIS A 203 11.91 8.70 14.48
N LEU A 204 11.80 7.45 14.01
CA LEU A 204 12.87 6.66 13.39
C LEU A 204 12.93 6.76 11.87
N VAL A 205 12.08 7.60 11.29
CA VAL A 205 11.86 7.65 9.85
C VAL A 205 12.37 8.95 9.26
N ARG A 206 13.05 8.87 8.11
CA ARG A 206 13.44 10.05 7.34
C ARG A 206 13.13 9.86 5.85
N PRO A 207 12.67 10.91 5.14
CA PRO A 207 12.62 10.89 3.69
C PRO A 207 14.02 10.75 3.09
N VAL A 208 14.09 10.15 1.91
CA VAL A 208 15.35 9.95 1.20
C VAL A 208 15.70 11.13 0.28
N SER A 209 16.97 11.26 -0.07
CA SER A 209 17.48 12.18 -1.09
C SER A 209 18.29 11.38 -2.13
N PRO A 210 17.94 11.43 -3.43
CA PRO A 210 16.79 12.12 -4.02
C PRO A 210 15.43 11.65 -3.47
N ALA A 211 14.43 12.51 -3.52
CA ALA A 211 13.08 12.16 -3.08
C ALA A 211 12.48 11.08 -3.99
N VAL A 212 11.86 10.06 -3.39
CA VAL A 212 11.18 9.00 -4.13
C VAL A 212 9.69 9.07 -3.80
N SER A 213 8.86 9.16 -4.83
CA SER A 213 7.41 9.15 -4.71
C SER A 213 6.77 8.49 -5.91
N GLN A 214 5.58 7.92 -5.72
CA GLN A 214 4.77 7.36 -6.80
C GLN A 214 3.33 7.85 -6.72
N PRO A 215 2.65 8.07 -7.85
CA PRO A 215 1.22 8.36 -7.85
C PRO A 215 0.47 7.14 -7.31
N VAL A 216 -0.53 7.38 -6.47
CA VAL A 216 -1.49 6.37 -6.01
C VAL A 216 -2.79 6.55 -6.76
N VAL A 217 -3.28 5.45 -7.31
CA VAL A 217 -4.45 5.41 -8.18
C VAL A 217 -5.46 4.42 -7.59
N ALA A 218 -6.72 4.84 -7.53
CA ALA A 218 -7.86 3.92 -7.46
C ALA A 218 -8.20 3.50 -8.88
N ALA A 219 -7.96 2.23 -9.19
CA ALA A 219 -8.38 1.59 -10.42
C ALA A 219 -9.79 1.01 -10.22
N VAL A 220 -10.79 1.54 -10.94
CA VAL A 220 -12.16 0.98 -10.96
C VAL A 220 -12.47 0.41 -12.32
N ARG A 221 -13.26 -0.68 -12.39
CA ARG A 221 -13.60 -1.27 -13.70
C ARG A 221 -14.43 -0.30 -14.54
N PRO A 222 -14.32 -0.33 -15.89
CA PRO A 222 -15.24 0.40 -16.75
C PRO A 222 -16.69 0.03 -16.45
N GLY A 223 -17.56 1.04 -16.33
CA GLY A 223 -18.96 0.84 -15.93
C GLY A 223 -19.13 0.51 -14.43
N ALA A 224 -18.25 1.06 -13.59
CA ALA A 224 -18.30 0.96 -12.14
C ALA A 224 -19.72 1.15 -11.58
N GLY A 225 -20.13 0.25 -10.68
CA GLY A 225 -21.41 0.35 -9.99
C GLY A 225 -21.41 1.39 -8.87
N PRO A 226 -22.57 1.65 -8.23
CA PRO A 226 -22.67 2.70 -7.22
C PRO A 226 -21.83 2.43 -5.96
N ALA A 227 -21.51 1.17 -5.65
CA ALA A 227 -20.67 0.82 -4.50
C ALA A 227 -19.19 1.19 -4.75
N GLU A 228 -18.68 0.87 -5.93
CA GLU A 228 -17.35 1.27 -6.40
C GLU A 228 -17.22 2.79 -6.46
N THR A 229 -18.22 3.48 -7.02
CA THR A 229 -18.26 4.95 -7.08
C THR A 229 -18.27 5.57 -5.68
N ALA A 230 -19.09 5.04 -4.76
CA ALA A 230 -19.15 5.56 -3.41
C ALA A 230 -17.81 5.39 -2.66
N LEU A 231 -17.16 4.23 -2.77
CA LEU A 231 -15.84 4.03 -2.15
C LEU A 231 -14.81 5.00 -2.76
N LEU A 232 -14.80 5.16 -4.09
CA LEU A 232 -13.92 6.11 -4.76
C LEU A 232 -14.11 7.55 -4.26
N GLU A 233 -15.37 7.98 -4.05
CA GLU A 233 -15.67 9.30 -3.49
C GLU A 233 -15.11 9.49 -2.08
N PHE A 234 -15.27 8.49 -1.20
CA PHE A 234 -14.70 8.57 0.14
C PHE A 234 -13.16 8.51 0.12
N LEU A 235 -12.56 7.70 -0.75
CA LEU A 235 -11.11 7.66 -0.92
C LEU A 235 -10.54 9.02 -1.37
N ARG A 236 -11.25 9.75 -2.23
CA ARG A 236 -10.86 11.11 -2.65
C ARG A 236 -10.94 12.17 -1.55
N GLN A 237 -11.68 11.90 -0.48
CA GLN A 237 -11.78 12.80 0.68
C GLN A 237 -10.65 12.57 1.69
N GLU A 238 -9.94 11.45 1.58
CA GLU A 238 -8.80 11.14 2.44
C GLU A 238 -7.58 11.98 2.08
N THR A 239 -6.68 12.18 3.06
CA THR A 239 -5.44 12.92 2.82
C THR A 239 -4.34 11.98 2.32
N TRP A 240 -4.07 12.04 1.02
CA TRP A 240 -2.96 11.36 0.36
C TRP A 240 -1.74 12.30 0.38
N TYR A 241 -1.00 12.26 1.49
CA TYR A 241 -0.02 13.29 1.86
C TYR A 241 1.42 12.95 1.45
N ARG A 242 2.21 13.99 1.13
CA ARG A 242 3.67 13.95 0.97
C ARG A 242 4.34 14.31 2.28
N PHE A 243 5.14 13.41 2.88
CA PHE A 243 5.73 13.51 4.23
C PHE A 243 6.42 14.86 4.52
N ALA A 244 6.96 15.54 3.50
CA ALA A 244 7.79 16.75 3.61
C ALA A 244 7.19 17.99 4.32
N GLN A 245 5.86 18.13 4.53
CA GLN A 245 5.29 19.41 5.03
C GLN A 245 4.86 19.42 6.52
N SER A 246 4.95 18.30 7.25
CA SER A 246 4.44 18.22 8.64
C SER A 246 5.51 18.10 9.73
N TRP A 247 6.79 18.06 9.36
CA TRP A 247 7.89 18.08 10.34
C TRP A 247 8.12 19.51 10.82
N VAL A 248 7.36 19.92 11.84
CA VAL A 248 7.75 21.02 12.71
C VAL A 248 8.85 20.48 13.60
N ALA A 249 10.09 20.96 13.42
CA ALA A 249 11.19 20.66 14.33
C ALA A 249 10.74 20.91 15.78
N PRO A 250 11.13 20.07 16.76
CA PRO A 250 10.88 20.38 18.16
C PRO A 250 11.47 21.77 18.47
N PRO A 251 10.78 22.63 19.23
CA PRO A 251 11.28 23.96 19.53
C PRO A 251 12.68 23.83 20.14
N SER A 252 13.66 24.49 19.51
CA SER A 252 15.03 24.54 20.02
C SER A 252 14.95 25.08 21.45
N THR A 253 15.32 24.27 22.44
CA THR A 253 15.60 24.78 23.78
C THR A 253 16.86 25.63 23.65
N ALA A 254 16.68 26.91 23.36
CA ALA A 254 17.73 27.90 23.48
C ALA A 254 18.17 27.88 24.95
N SER A 255 19.39 27.37 25.15
CA SER A 255 20.13 27.47 26.39
C SER A 255 20.20 28.94 26.81
N SER A 256 19.45 29.29 27.84
CA SER A 256 19.66 30.54 28.56
C SER A 256 20.85 30.32 29.48
N ALA A 257 22.03 30.72 29.02
CA ALA A 257 23.15 30.93 29.92
C ALA A 257 22.79 32.08 30.88
N PRO A 258 23.11 31.97 32.19
CA PRO A 258 22.87 33.06 33.11
C PRO A 258 23.90 34.17 32.83
N VAL A 259 23.40 35.40 32.74
CA VAL A 259 24.23 36.61 32.74
C VAL A 259 24.81 36.76 34.15
N VAL A 260 26.14 36.83 34.25
CA VAL A 260 26.87 37.42 35.38
C VAL A 260 27.34 38.79 34.94
#